data_AF-A0A0A8WWF5-F1
#
_entry.id   AF-A0A0A8WWF5-F1
#
_cell.length_a   1.000
_cell.length_b   1.000
_cell.length_c   1.000
_cell.angle_alpha   90.00
_cell.angle_beta   90.00
_cell.angle_gamma   90.00
#
_symmetry.space_group_name_H-M   'P 1'
#
loop_
_entity.id
_entity.type
_entity.pdbx_description
1 polymer ?
#
loop_
_entity_poly.entity_id
_entity_poly.type
_entity_poly.pdbx_seq_one_letter_code
_entity_poly.pdbx_strand_id
1 'polypeptide(L)'
;MKQRATKTIILAEGDPEQKRAEILNYFHQTFDIDEKLYDTLKYDDTFYLRADRLRHPLIFYFGHTATFFINKLTIARVIEQRINPSYESMFAVGVDEMSWDDLDERHYNWPTRQQVKAYRDQARELVDGLIRKLPLSLPITWESPWWGIMMGIEHERIHLETSSVLIRQLPIDQVVQLPDWEICLENRGAAGQPAAAGGRGEGGAGQAEEPSALWLGQRVR
;
A
#
# COMPACT_ATOMS: atom_id res chain seq x y z
N MET A 1 6.72 17.32 -10.62
CA MET A 1 7.80 16.47 -10.05
C MET A 1 8.06 16.63 -8.53
N LYS A 2 7.34 17.47 -7.76
CA LYS A 2 7.62 17.72 -6.32
C LYS A 2 7.07 16.68 -5.31
N GLN A 3 6.28 15.69 -5.74
CA GLN A 3 5.52 14.80 -4.85
C GLN A 3 6.14 13.41 -4.57
N ARG A 4 7.30 13.07 -5.17
CA ARG A 4 7.76 11.66 -5.19
C ARG A 4 8.55 11.21 -3.96
N ALA A 5 9.21 12.11 -3.25
CA ALA A 5 10.05 11.76 -2.11
C ALA A 5 9.43 12.34 -0.82
N THR A 6 8.92 11.45 0.03
CA THR A 6 8.59 11.80 1.42
C THR A 6 9.68 11.25 2.33
N LYS A 7 9.91 11.91 3.46
CA LYS A 7 10.79 11.41 4.51
C LYS A 7 9.93 10.91 5.66
N THR A 8 10.38 9.85 6.31
CA THR A 8 9.74 9.37 7.55
C THR A 8 9.77 10.49 8.59
N ILE A 9 8.62 10.77 9.17
CA ILE A 9 8.44 11.84 10.16
C ILE A 9 9.06 11.39 11.50
N ILE A 10 9.89 12.23 12.10
CA ILE A 10 10.37 12.02 13.47
C ILE A 10 9.24 12.36 14.44
N LEU A 11 8.83 11.40 15.27
CA LEU A 11 7.66 11.53 16.15
C LEU A 11 7.99 12.01 17.57
N ALA A 12 9.27 12.09 17.94
CA ALA A 12 9.70 12.32 19.31
C ALA A 12 9.92 13.79 19.68
N GLU A 13 10.10 14.67 18.68
CA GLU A 13 10.57 16.04 18.87
C GLU A 13 9.96 17.01 17.86
N GLY A 14 10.12 18.31 18.16
CA GLY A 14 9.66 19.42 17.33
C GLY A 14 8.56 20.26 17.97
N ASP A 15 8.06 21.22 17.21
CA ASP A 15 6.90 22.03 17.57
C ASP A 15 5.59 21.31 17.15
N PRO A 16 4.57 21.22 18.02
CA PRO A 16 3.32 20.52 17.70
C PRO A 16 2.60 21.03 16.45
N GLU A 17 2.55 22.34 16.21
CA GLU A 17 1.81 22.88 15.07
C GLU A 17 2.60 22.71 13.75
N GLN A 18 3.92 22.83 13.79
CA GLN A 18 4.76 22.44 12.67
C GLN A 18 4.64 20.93 12.38
N LYS A 19 4.62 20.09 13.43
CA LYS A 19 4.46 18.64 13.29
C LYS A 19 3.11 18.27 12.69
N ARG A 20 2.04 18.95 13.10
CA ARG A 20 0.70 18.80 12.50
C ARG A 20 0.75 19.07 11.00
N ALA A 21 1.36 20.19 10.58
CA ALA A 21 1.47 20.55 9.17
C ALA A 21 2.31 19.54 8.38
N GLU A 22 3.39 19.03 8.98
CA GLU A 22 4.23 17.97 8.40
C GLU A 22 3.44 16.67 8.18
N ILE A 23 2.73 16.19 9.21
CA ILE A 23 1.89 14.99 9.16
C ILE A 23 0.77 15.15 8.13
N LEU A 24 0.11 16.31 8.11
CA LEU A 24 -0.95 16.60 7.16
C LEU A 24 -0.45 16.56 5.71
N ASN A 25 0.69 17.20 5.43
CA ASN A 25 1.29 17.13 4.11
C ASN A 25 1.70 15.71 3.75
N TYR A 26 2.24 14.95 4.70
CA TYR A 26 2.64 13.56 4.46
C TYR A 26 1.43 12.64 4.19
N PHE A 27 0.34 12.82 4.92
CA PHE A 27 -0.94 12.15 4.66
C PHE A 27 -1.42 12.43 3.23
N HIS A 28 -1.48 13.70 2.82
CA HIS A 28 -1.98 14.06 1.48
C HIS A 28 -1.09 13.52 0.37
N GLN A 29 0.23 13.63 0.53
CA GLN A 29 1.18 13.11 -0.45
C GLN A 29 1.07 11.59 -0.60
N THR A 30 0.89 10.87 0.51
CA THR A 30 0.72 9.41 0.52
C THR A 30 -0.59 8.99 -0.14
N PHE A 31 -1.70 9.62 0.24
CA PHE A 31 -3.01 9.31 -0.34
C PHE A 31 -3.06 9.65 -1.84
N ASP A 32 -2.46 10.77 -2.25
CA ASP A 32 -2.40 11.18 -3.65
C ASP A 32 -1.56 10.22 -4.49
N ILE A 33 -0.39 9.78 -3.99
CA ILE A 33 0.48 8.89 -4.77
C ILE A 33 -0.10 7.47 -4.86
N ASP A 34 -0.79 7.01 -3.82
CA ASP A 34 -1.54 5.74 -3.85
C ASP A 34 -2.63 5.78 -4.92
N GLU A 35 -3.49 6.80 -4.94
CA GLU A 35 -4.53 6.91 -5.98
C GLU A 35 -3.94 7.03 -7.39
N LYS A 36 -2.88 7.82 -7.55
CA LYS A 36 -2.18 7.97 -8.84
C LYS A 36 -1.56 6.67 -9.36
N LEU A 37 -1.25 5.72 -8.49
CA LEU A 37 -0.76 4.40 -8.92
C LEU A 37 -1.87 3.64 -9.66
N TYR A 38 -3.10 3.69 -9.14
CA TYR A 38 -4.24 3.01 -9.76
C TYR A 38 -4.74 3.67 -11.05
N ASP A 39 -4.36 4.94 -11.32
CA ASP A 39 -4.62 5.57 -12.61
C ASP A 39 -3.87 4.90 -13.78
N THR A 40 -2.85 4.09 -13.48
CA THR A 40 -2.17 3.27 -14.49
C THR A 40 -3.03 2.10 -14.98
N LEU A 41 -4.11 1.75 -14.30
CA LEU A 41 -5.04 0.72 -14.75
C LEU A 41 -5.91 1.24 -15.88
N LYS A 42 -5.84 0.58 -17.03
CA LYS A 42 -6.43 1.10 -18.27
C LYS A 42 -7.94 1.02 -18.30
N TYR A 43 -8.53 -0.01 -17.68
CA TYR A 43 -9.96 -0.26 -17.68
C TYR A 43 -10.48 -0.40 -16.24
N ASP A 44 -11.76 -0.07 -16.02
CA ASP A 44 -12.38 -0.31 -14.70
C ASP A 44 -12.42 -1.80 -14.35
N ASP A 45 -12.60 -2.67 -15.35
CA ASP A 45 -12.59 -4.13 -15.16
C ASP A 45 -11.24 -4.66 -14.66
N THR A 46 -10.14 -3.94 -14.94
CA THR A 46 -8.80 -4.29 -14.48
C THR A 46 -8.71 -4.32 -12.94
N PHE A 47 -9.50 -3.53 -12.23
CA PHE A 47 -9.53 -3.54 -10.77
C PHE A 47 -9.97 -4.90 -10.18
N TYR A 48 -10.75 -5.69 -10.93
CA TYR A 48 -11.24 -6.99 -10.44
C TYR A 48 -10.34 -8.15 -10.87
N LEU A 49 -9.25 -7.87 -11.58
CA LEU A 49 -8.25 -8.88 -11.90
C LEU A 49 -7.39 -9.20 -10.68
N ARG A 50 -7.07 -10.49 -10.54
CA ARG A 50 -6.00 -10.96 -9.67
C ARG A 50 -4.71 -11.06 -10.48
N ALA A 51 -3.73 -10.27 -10.08
CA ALA A 51 -2.39 -10.34 -10.68
C ALA A 51 -1.62 -11.61 -10.26
N ASP A 52 -1.89 -12.11 -9.04
CA ASP A 52 -1.33 -13.32 -8.47
C ASP A 52 -2.45 -14.14 -7.81
N ARG A 53 -2.44 -15.46 -7.99
CA ARG A 53 -3.41 -16.40 -7.40
C ARG A 53 -3.43 -16.39 -5.87
N LEU A 54 -2.33 -15.98 -5.22
CA LEU A 54 -2.17 -15.91 -3.77
C LEU A 54 -2.49 -14.53 -3.19
N ARG A 55 -3.17 -13.68 -3.97
CA ARG A 55 -3.45 -12.29 -3.66
C ARG A 55 -4.89 -11.95 -4.01
N HIS A 56 -5.43 -10.93 -3.34
CA HIS A 56 -6.75 -10.39 -3.65
C HIS A 56 -6.76 -9.65 -4.99
N PRO A 57 -7.94 -9.40 -5.59
CA PRO A 57 -8.05 -8.50 -6.74
C PRO A 57 -7.64 -7.07 -6.37
N LEU A 58 -7.23 -6.26 -7.36
CA LEU A 58 -6.72 -4.90 -7.13
C LEU A 58 -7.72 -3.96 -6.44
N ILE A 59 -9.03 -4.18 -6.63
CA ILE A 59 -10.11 -3.43 -5.97
C ILE A 59 -10.03 -3.56 -4.44
N PHE A 60 -9.57 -4.71 -3.93
CA PHE A 60 -9.34 -4.90 -2.50
C PHE A 60 -8.31 -3.90 -2.00
N TYR A 61 -7.13 -3.87 -2.60
CA TYR A 61 -6.05 -2.99 -2.19
C TYR A 61 -6.42 -1.52 -2.31
N PHE A 62 -7.21 -1.17 -3.34
CA PHE A 62 -7.74 0.19 -3.50
C PHE A 62 -8.71 0.57 -2.38
N GLY A 63 -9.56 -0.32 -1.89
CA GLY A 63 -10.44 -0.03 -0.74
C GLY A 63 -9.77 -0.19 0.63
N HIS A 64 -8.76 -1.05 0.71
CA HIS A 64 -8.16 -1.52 1.95
C HIS A 64 -7.47 -0.42 2.75
N THR A 65 -6.69 0.44 2.09
CA THR A 65 -5.89 1.47 2.79
C THR A 65 -6.81 2.48 3.50
N ALA A 66 -7.85 2.97 2.83
CA ALA A 66 -8.86 3.84 3.44
C ALA A 66 -9.62 3.13 4.59
N THR A 67 -10.00 1.87 4.41
CA THR A 67 -10.64 1.06 5.45
C THR A 67 -9.75 0.86 6.67
N PHE A 68 -8.45 0.69 6.47
CA PHE A 68 -7.50 0.53 7.57
C PHE A 68 -7.51 1.76 8.49
N PHE A 69 -7.51 2.99 7.94
CA PHE A 69 -7.64 4.21 8.74
C PHE A 69 -8.89 4.17 9.61
N ILE A 70 -10.07 3.94 9.00
CA ILE A 70 -11.34 3.97 9.71
C ILE A 70 -11.40 2.91 10.81
N ASN A 71 -10.92 1.70 10.52
CA ASN A 71 -10.88 0.62 11.50
C ASN A 71 -9.95 0.93 12.68
N LYS A 72 -8.73 1.43 12.43
CA LYS A 72 -7.78 1.78 13.50
C LYS A 72 -8.27 2.96 14.33
N LEU A 73 -8.83 3.98 13.70
CA LEU A 73 -9.40 5.14 14.40
C LEU A 73 -10.61 4.76 15.24
N THR A 74 -11.43 3.81 14.78
CA THR A 74 -12.57 3.27 15.56
C THR A 74 -12.08 2.49 16.77
N ILE A 75 -11.10 1.59 16.60
CA ILE A 75 -10.53 0.79 17.71
C ILE A 75 -9.88 1.70 18.76
N ALA A 76 -9.15 2.73 18.31
CA ALA A 76 -8.55 3.74 19.17
C ALA A 76 -9.57 4.71 19.79
N ARG A 77 -10.86 4.59 19.47
CA ARG A 77 -11.95 5.47 19.90
C ARG A 77 -11.70 6.95 19.58
N VAL A 78 -10.99 7.21 18.48
CA VAL A 78 -10.78 8.57 17.94
C VAL A 78 -12.02 9.03 17.18
N ILE A 79 -12.74 8.08 16.57
CA ILE A 79 -14.05 8.30 15.97
C ILE A 79 -15.07 7.35 16.58
N GLU A 80 -16.31 7.83 16.68
CA GLU A 80 -17.44 7.03 17.19
C GLU A 80 -18.25 6.41 16.05
N GLN A 81 -18.37 7.13 14.93
CA GLN A 81 -19.17 6.73 13.79
C GLN A 81 -18.29 6.24 12.63
N ARG A 82 -18.62 5.05 12.15
CA ARG A 82 -18.08 4.44 10.92
C ARG A 82 -18.67 5.11 9.68
N ILE A 83 -17.92 5.11 8.57
CA ILE A 83 -18.37 5.67 7.29
C ILE A 83 -19.28 4.66 6.58
N ASN A 84 -18.80 3.43 6.43
CA ASN A 84 -19.52 2.34 5.80
C ASN A 84 -19.07 1.00 6.42
N PRO A 85 -19.77 0.51 7.47
CA PRO A 85 -19.40 -0.73 8.16
C PRO A 85 -19.28 -1.96 7.24
N SER A 86 -20.05 -2.00 6.16
CA SER A 86 -20.00 -3.11 5.20
C SER A 86 -18.68 -3.10 4.42
N TYR A 87 -18.24 -1.93 3.93
CA TYR A 87 -16.95 -1.80 3.25
C TYR A 87 -15.80 -2.03 4.23
N GLU A 88 -15.93 -1.48 5.45
CA GLU A 88 -14.91 -1.59 6.47
C GLU A 88 -14.68 -3.03 6.96
N SER A 89 -15.71 -3.89 6.85
CA SER A 89 -15.59 -5.32 7.06
C SER A 89 -15.04 -6.02 5.81
N MET A 90 -15.58 -5.73 4.64
CA MET A 90 -15.23 -6.38 3.37
C MET A 90 -13.75 -6.20 3.02
N PHE A 91 -13.23 -4.98 3.15
CA PHE A 91 -11.84 -4.65 2.86
C PHE A 91 -10.90 -4.92 4.02
N ALA A 92 -11.37 -5.44 5.17
CA ALA A 92 -10.49 -5.76 6.31
C ALA A 92 -10.05 -7.23 6.35
N VAL A 93 -10.64 -8.09 5.52
CA VAL A 93 -10.27 -9.50 5.42
C VAL A 93 -8.87 -9.57 4.83
N GLY A 94 -7.87 -9.92 5.65
CA GLY A 94 -6.52 -10.19 5.18
C GLY A 94 -6.45 -11.56 4.51
N VAL A 95 -5.33 -11.84 3.85
CA VAL A 95 -4.99 -13.20 3.42
C VAL A 95 -4.33 -13.90 4.60
N ASP A 96 -4.95 -14.94 5.16
CA ASP A 96 -4.26 -15.84 6.09
C ASP A 96 -3.29 -16.72 5.30
N GLU A 97 -2.00 -16.63 5.62
CA GLU A 97 -0.93 -17.42 4.99
C GLU A 97 -1.11 -18.93 5.22
N MET A 98 -1.87 -19.31 6.26
CA MET A 98 -2.13 -20.68 6.64
C MET A 98 -3.53 -21.17 6.26
N SER A 99 -4.41 -20.28 5.77
CA SER A 99 -5.77 -20.61 5.34
C SER A 99 -6.07 -19.92 4.01
N TRP A 100 -5.82 -20.65 2.92
CA TRP A 100 -6.10 -20.21 1.55
C TRP A 100 -7.60 -20.20 1.21
N ASP A 101 -8.45 -20.67 2.11
CA ASP A 101 -9.92 -20.76 1.93
C ASP A 101 -10.59 -19.37 1.90
N ASP A 102 -9.93 -18.32 2.41
CA ASP A 102 -10.44 -16.94 2.35
C ASP A 102 -10.32 -16.30 0.94
N LEU A 103 -9.66 -16.98 -0.01
CA LEU A 103 -9.50 -16.56 -1.40
C LEU A 103 -10.56 -17.13 -2.35
N ASP A 104 -11.59 -17.80 -1.85
CA ASP A 104 -12.68 -18.31 -2.69
C ASP A 104 -13.52 -17.15 -3.26
N GLU A 105 -13.28 -16.85 -4.55
CA GLU A 105 -13.84 -15.71 -5.31
C GLU A 105 -15.37 -15.71 -5.36
N ARG A 106 -16.02 -16.83 -5.03
CA ARG A 106 -17.47 -17.03 -5.17
C ARG A 106 -18.32 -16.22 -4.18
N HIS A 107 -17.73 -15.51 -3.22
CA HIS A 107 -18.48 -14.87 -2.13
C HIS A 107 -18.35 -13.34 -1.99
N TYR A 108 -17.54 -12.64 -2.80
CA TYR A 108 -17.39 -11.18 -2.64
C TYR A 108 -18.05 -10.40 -3.77
N ASN A 109 -19.17 -9.75 -3.46
CA ASN A 109 -19.79 -8.73 -4.31
C ASN A 109 -19.02 -7.41 -4.17
N TRP A 110 -17.86 -7.32 -4.81
CA TRP A 110 -17.04 -6.12 -4.77
C TRP A 110 -17.82 -4.90 -5.29
N PRO A 111 -17.78 -3.76 -4.59
CA PRO A 111 -18.37 -2.52 -5.09
C PRO A 111 -17.63 -2.01 -6.33
N THR A 112 -18.32 -1.15 -7.08
CA THR A 112 -17.71 -0.51 -8.26
C THR A 112 -16.51 0.36 -7.87
N ARG A 113 -15.55 0.52 -8.78
CA ARG A 113 -14.41 1.44 -8.60
C ARG A 113 -14.86 2.82 -8.12
N GLN A 114 -15.92 3.38 -8.72
CA GLN A 114 -16.45 4.69 -8.39
C GLN A 114 -17.03 4.73 -6.96
N GLN A 115 -17.70 3.67 -6.53
CA GLN A 115 -18.20 3.56 -5.15
C GLN A 115 -17.04 3.46 -4.14
N VAL A 116 -16.00 2.68 -4.45
CA VAL A 116 -14.79 2.61 -3.60
C VAL A 116 -14.09 3.96 -3.54
N LYS A 117 -13.95 4.66 -4.69
CA LYS A 117 -13.37 6.00 -4.73
C LYS A 117 -14.17 6.98 -3.88
N ALA A 118 -15.50 6.98 -3.98
CA ALA A 118 -16.34 7.85 -3.16
C ALA A 118 -16.16 7.58 -1.66
N TYR A 119 -16.03 6.30 -1.26
CA TYR A 119 -15.71 5.93 0.11
C TYR A 119 -14.30 6.41 0.53
N ARG A 120 -13.29 6.26 -0.34
CA ARG A 120 -11.94 6.78 -0.10
C ARG A 120 -11.95 8.30 0.09
N ASP A 121 -12.72 9.04 -0.69
CA ASP A 121 -12.86 10.49 -0.56
C ASP A 121 -13.46 10.89 0.79
N GLN A 122 -14.48 10.17 1.25
CA GLN A 122 -15.06 10.37 2.58
C GLN A 122 -14.06 10.07 3.70
N ALA A 123 -13.29 8.97 3.58
CA ALA A 123 -12.24 8.62 4.52
C ALA A 123 -11.14 9.69 4.54
N ARG A 124 -10.74 10.20 3.38
CA ARG A 124 -9.75 11.26 3.25
C ARG A 124 -10.19 12.54 3.93
N GLU A 125 -11.42 12.98 3.70
CA GLU A 125 -11.99 14.18 4.32
C GLU A 125 -12.06 14.04 5.85
N LEU A 126 -12.51 12.88 6.34
CA LEU A 126 -12.57 12.59 7.77
C LEU A 126 -11.16 12.67 8.40
N VAL A 127 -10.16 12.01 7.80
CA VAL A 127 -8.79 11.97 8.34
C VAL A 127 -8.11 13.34 8.27
N ASP A 128 -8.24 14.08 7.16
CA ASP A 128 -7.77 15.49 7.07
C ASP A 128 -8.39 16.32 8.20
N GLY A 129 -9.70 16.22 8.38
CA GLY A 129 -10.44 16.93 9.43
C GLY A 129 -9.94 16.60 10.83
N LEU A 130 -9.63 15.32 11.11
CA LEU A 130 -9.04 14.89 12.38
C LEU A 130 -7.65 15.46 12.58
N ILE A 131 -6.76 15.37 11.58
CA ILE A 131 -5.39 15.90 11.66
C ILE A 131 -5.42 17.41 11.96
N ARG A 132 -6.38 18.16 11.41
CA ARG A 132 -6.49 19.60 11.67
C ARG A 132 -7.00 19.94 13.07
N LYS A 133 -7.82 19.08 13.69
CA LYS A 133 -8.58 19.41 14.91
C LYS A 133 -8.04 18.75 16.18
N LEU A 134 -7.43 17.57 16.08
CA LEU A 134 -7.00 16.82 17.26
C LEU A 134 -5.92 17.58 18.03
N PRO A 135 -5.97 17.61 19.38
CA PRO A 135 -4.86 18.14 20.15
C PRO A 135 -3.61 17.30 19.87
N LEU A 136 -2.47 17.96 19.67
CA LEU A 136 -1.20 17.29 19.41
C LEU A 136 -0.19 17.69 20.48
N SER A 137 0.41 16.68 21.11
CA SER A 137 1.55 16.80 22.00
C SER A 137 2.62 15.81 21.57
N LEU A 138 3.88 16.17 21.76
CA LEU A 138 5.02 15.31 21.47
C LEU A 138 5.63 14.78 22.77
N PRO A 139 6.16 13.54 22.77
CA PRO A 139 6.25 12.61 21.63
C PRO A 139 4.91 11.95 21.25
N ILE A 140 4.74 11.57 19.98
CA ILE A 140 3.63 10.69 19.57
C ILE A 140 4.02 9.25 19.91
N THR A 141 3.44 8.70 20.98
CA THR A 141 3.63 7.32 21.43
C THR A 141 2.47 6.41 21.02
N TRP A 142 2.54 5.10 21.31
CA TRP A 142 1.47 4.14 21.03
C TRP A 142 0.12 4.48 21.69
N GLU A 143 0.15 5.19 22.82
CA GLU A 143 -1.04 5.63 23.57
C GLU A 143 -1.66 6.91 22.99
N SER A 144 -0.95 7.59 22.08
CA SER A 144 -1.44 8.83 21.47
C SER A 144 -2.56 8.55 20.47
N PRO A 145 -3.63 9.37 20.43
CA PRO A 145 -4.67 9.26 19.40
C PRO A 145 -4.11 9.45 17.98
N TRP A 146 -2.94 10.09 17.83
CA TRP A 146 -2.22 10.25 16.57
C TRP A 146 -1.57 8.97 16.06
N TRP A 147 -1.36 7.96 16.92
CA TRP A 147 -0.73 6.71 16.54
C TRP A 147 -1.54 5.98 15.45
N GLY A 148 -2.88 6.00 15.55
CA GLY A 148 -3.76 5.45 14.52
C GLY A 148 -3.60 6.11 13.15
N ILE A 149 -3.40 7.42 13.13
CA ILE A 149 -3.17 8.20 11.90
C ILE A 149 -1.81 7.83 11.29
N MET A 150 -0.75 7.85 12.10
CA MET A 150 0.59 7.50 11.62
C MET A 150 0.69 6.06 11.12
N MET A 151 0.07 5.10 11.83
CA MET A 151 -0.05 3.73 11.36
C MET A 151 -0.76 3.66 10.00
N GLY A 152 -1.85 4.40 9.82
CA GLY A 152 -2.57 4.42 8.54
C GLY A 152 -1.73 4.94 7.39
N ILE A 153 -0.99 6.04 7.59
CA ILE A 153 -0.13 6.62 6.55
C ILE A 153 0.97 5.63 6.15
N GLU A 154 1.69 5.05 7.13
CA GLU A 154 2.77 4.09 6.84
C GLU A 154 2.23 2.78 6.24
N HIS A 155 1.05 2.33 6.68
CA HIS A 155 0.40 1.16 6.11
C HIS A 155 -0.01 1.38 4.65
N GLU A 156 -0.54 2.55 4.30
CA GLU A 156 -0.81 2.91 2.91
C GLU A 156 0.47 2.94 2.07
N ARG A 157 1.61 3.34 2.63
CA ARG A 157 2.92 3.27 1.96
C ARG A 157 3.38 1.84 1.67
N ILE A 158 3.15 0.91 2.60
CA ILE A 158 3.42 -0.52 2.39
C ILE A 158 2.53 -1.06 1.26
N HIS A 159 1.26 -0.62 1.23
CA HIS A 159 0.32 -1.01 0.18
C HIS A 159 0.61 -0.37 -1.17
N LEU A 160 1.16 0.84 -1.22
CA LEU A 160 1.68 1.45 -2.45
C LEU A 160 2.76 0.54 -3.08
N GLU A 161 3.72 0.07 -2.28
CA GLU A 161 4.76 -0.84 -2.76
C GLU A 161 4.15 -2.17 -3.23
N THR A 162 3.32 -2.80 -2.39
CA THR A 162 2.66 -4.07 -2.70
C THR A 162 1.84 -3.98 -3.98
N SER A 163 0.98 -2.97 -4.11
CA SER A 163 0.16 -2.76 -5.29
C SER A 163 0.99 -2.48 -6.53
N SER A 164 2.11 -1.75 -6.41
CA SER A 164 2.96 -1.48 -7.57
C SER A 164 3.59 -2.76 -8.14
N VAL A 165 3.94 -3.72 -7.28
CA VAL A 165 4.43 -5.04 -7.70
C VAL A 165 3.31 -5.85 -8.36
N LEU A 166 2.10 -5.84 -7.80
CA LEU A 166 0.96 -6.55 -8.37
C LEU A 166 0.55 -5.99 -9.73
N ILE A 167 0.48 -4.67 -9.87
CA ILE A 167 0.16 -4.01 -11.14
C ILE A 167 1.17 -4.37 -12.22
N ARG A 168 2.46 -4.48 -11.87
CA ARG A 168 3.51 -4.89 -12.80
C ARG A 168 3.36 -6.34 -13.30
N GLN A 169 2.65 -7.20 -12.58
CA GLN A 169 2.37 -8.59 -12.97
C GLN A 169 1.15 -8.72 -13.90
N LEU A 170 0.38 -7.66 -14.10
CA LEU A 170 -0.74 -7.67 -15.04
C LEU A 170 -0.28 -7.83 -16.50
N PRO A 171 -1.14 -8.35 -17.39
CA PRO A 171 -0.94 -8.27 -18.82
C PRO A 171 -0.72 -6.83 -19.29
N ILE A 172 0.19 -6.62 -20.24
CA ILE A 172 0.61 -5.28 -20.66
C ILE A 172 -0.53 -4.43 -21.23
N ASP A 173 -1.57 -5.06 -21.78
CA ASP A 173 -2.75 -4.40 -22.32
C ASP A 173 -3.71 -3.85 -21.25
N GLN A 174 -3.52 -4.25 -19.99
CA GLN A 174 -4.31 -3.81 -18.83
C GLN A 174 -3.76 -2.54 -18.17
N VAL A 175 -2.56 -2.10 -18.55
CA VAL A 175 -1.90 -0.93 -17.97
C VAL A 175 -1.61 0.15 -19.01
N VAL A 176 -1.52 1.39 -18.56
CA VAL A 176 -1.17 2.56 -19.37
C VAL A 176 0.00 3.30 -18.73
N GLN A 177 0.96 3.71 -19.57
CA GLN A 177 2.07 4.55 -19.14
C GLN A 177 1.58 5.97 -18.90
N LEU A 178 1.83 6.51 -17.71
CA LEU A 178 1.51 7.89 -17.36
C LEU A 178 2.79 8.74 -17.18
N PRO A 179 2.71 10.07 -17.39
CA PRO A 179 3.86 10.98 -17.18
C PRO A 179 4.40 10.97 -15.74
N ASP A 180 3.52 10.75 -14.77
CA ASP A 180 3.90 10.67 -13.36
C ASP A 180 4.74 9.41 -13.03
N TRP A 181 4.81 8.43 -13.95
CA TRP A 181 5.50 7.14 -13.78
C TRP A 181 6.57 6.88 -14.87
N GLU A 182 7.25 7.92 -15.34
CA GLU A 182 8.33 7.79 -16.33
C GLU A 182 9.44 6.81 -15.92
N ILE A 183 9.96 6.08 -16.91
CA ILE A 183 11.09 5.17 -16.73
C ILE A 183 12.31 5.98 -16.29
N CYS A 184 12.88 5.64 -15.14
CA CYS A 184 14.14 6.21 -14.70
C CYS A 184 15.26 5.86 -15.69
N LEU A 185 15.77 6.87 -16.40
CA LEU A 185 16.82 6.69 -17.42
C LEU A 185 18.23 6.72 -16.83
N GLU A 186 18.38 7.24 -15.61
CA GLU A 186 19.69 7.48 -14.96
C GLU A 186 20.48 6.18 -14.72
N ASN A 187 19.83 5.01 -14.71
CA ASN A 187 20.48 3.70 -14.56
C ASN A 187 20.63 2.87 -15.84
N ARG A 188 20.35 3.42 -17.04
CA ARG A 188 20.54 2.67 -18.30
C ARG A 188 22.01 2.37 -18.65
N GLY A 189 22.98 2.90 -17.91
CA GLY A 189 24.41 2.63 -18.11
C GLY A 189 24.91 1.29 -17.58
N ALA A 190 24.15 0.58 -16.73
CA ALA A 190 24.62 -0.67 -16.12
C ALA A 190 24.13 -1.95 -16.82
N ALA A 191 23.04 -1.88 -17.59
CA ALA A 191 22.48 -3.01 -18.34
C ALA A 191 22.63 -2.77 -19.85
N GLY A 192 23.88 -2.70 -20.29
CA GLY A 192 24.24 -2.47 -21.69
C GLY A 192 25.19 -3.52 -22.22
N GLN A 193 24.77 -4.79 -22.31
CA GLN A 193 25.27 -5.71 -23.33
C GLN A 193 24.12 -6.59 -23.83
N PRO A 194 23.81 -6.59 -25.14
CA PRO A 194 22.99 -7.65 -25.71
C PRO A 194 23.75 -8.97 -25.58
N ALA A 195 23.07 -10.03 -25.14
CA ALA A 195 23.64 -11.37 -25.10
C ALA A 195 24.14 -11.74 -26.51
N ALA A 196 25.47 -11.80 -26.67
CA ALA A 196 26.08 -12.26 -27.89
C ALA A 196 25.71 -13.73 -28.11
N ALA A 197 25.16 -14.02 -29.28
CA ALA A 197 24.96 -15.38 -29.75
C ALA A 197 26.32 -16.07 -29.93
N GLY A 198 26.44 -17.31 -29.43
CA GLY A 198 27.38 -18.30 -29.97
C GLY A 198 28.40 -18.86 -28.97
N GLY A 199 28.30 -20.16 -28.71
CA GLY A 199 29.39 -20.97 -28.15
C GLY A 199 28.92 -22.17 -27.36
N ARG A 200 28.75 -23.33 -28.02
CA ARG A 200 28.65 -24.63 -27.33
C ARG A 200 29.95 -24.89 -26.57
N GLY A 201 29.85 -25.16 -25.28
CA GLY A 201 30.95 -25.68 -24.45
C GLY A 201 30.39 -26.71 -23.49
N GLU A 202 30.76 -27.97 -23.70
CA GLU A 202 30.54 -29.07 -22.76
C GLU A 202 31.43 -28.88 -21.52
N GLY A 203 30.94 -29.31 -20.36
CA GLY A 203 31.81 -29.70 -19.24
C GLY A 203 31.31 -29.33 -17.84
N GLY A 204 31.09 -30.36 -17.02
CA GLY A 204 31.33 -30.30 -15.58
C GLY A 204 30.11 -30.26 -14.68
N ALA A 205 29.66 -31.44 -14.23
CA ALA A 205 28.78 -31.58 -13.08
C ALA A 205 29.53 -31.11 -11.81
N GLY A 206 29.06 -30.02 -11.20
CA GLY A 206 29.47 -29.55 -9.88
C GLY A 206 28.25 -29.53 -8.97
N GLN A 207 28.29 -30.30 -7.90
CA GLN A 207 27.27 -30.35 -6.85
C GLN A 207 27.13 -28.97 -6.21
N ALA A 208 25.91 -28.44 -6.15
CA ALA A 208 25.59 -27.26 -5.37
C ALA A 208 25.17 -27.71 -3.96
N GLU A 209 25.98 -27.36 -2.96
CA GLU A 209 25.59 -27.42 -1.55
C GLU A 209 24.54 -26.35 -1.24
N GLU A 210 23.52 -26.72 -0.47
CA GLU A 210 22.49 -25.80 0.03
C GLU A 210 23.05 -24.86 1.10
N PRO A 211 22.77 -23.55 1.06
CA PRO A 211 22.94 -22.69 2.22
C PRO A 211 21.70 -22.78 3.13
N SER A 212 21.96 -23.17 4.38
CA SER A 212 21.02 -23.27 5.48
C SER A 212 20.32 -21.95 5.79
N ALA A 213 18.99 -21.99 5.83
CA ALA A 213 18.15 -20.93 6.36
C ALA A 213 18.11 -21.02 7.89
N LEU A 214 18.87 -20.15 8.55
CA LEU A 214 18.71 -19.85 9.98
C LEU A 214 18.01 -18.49 10.09
N TRP A 215 16.69 -18.50 10.31
CA TRP A 215 15.97 -17.35 10.84
C TRP A 215 15.44 -17.69 12.23
N LEU A 216 15.97 -16.96 13.20
CA LEU A 216 15.65 -17.02 14.62
C LEU A 216 14.23 -16.51 14.86
N GLY A 217 13.36 -17.42 15.27
CA GLY A 217 12.16 -17.06 16.00
C GLY A 217 12.52 -16.56 17.39
N GLN A 218 12.04 -15.37 17.75
CA GLN A 218 11.94 -14.95 19.14
C GLN A 218 10.48 -14.76 19.52
N ARG A 219 10.03 -15.72 20.32
CA ARG A 219 8.86 -15.64 21.20
C ARG A 219 9.02 -14.44 22.12
N VAL A 220 7.94 -13.67 22.26
CA VAL A 220 7.71 -12.83 23.45
C VAL A 220 6.94 -13.66 24.46
N ARG A 221 7.25 -13.41 25.74
CA ARG A 221 6.86 -14.12 26.96
C ARG A 221 5.37 -14.33 27.16
#